data_AF-A0A935Z732-F1
#
_entry.id   AF-A0A935Z732-F1
#
_cell.length_a   1.000
_cell.length_b   1.000
_cell.length_c   1.000
_cell.angle_alpha   90.00
_cell.angle_beta   90.00
_cell.angle_gamma   90.00
#
_symmetry.space_group_name_H-M   'P 1'
#
loop_
_entity.id
_entity.type
_entity.pdbx_description
1 polymer ?
#
loop_
_entity_poly.entity_id
_entity_poly.type
_entity_poly.pdbx_seq_one_letter_code
_entity_poly.pdbx_strand_id
1 'polypeptide(L)'
;MSSAPPLAEIAVLGALAAAPSGLDANELVSVLADVGVGAEDALSACEALVARGCLSIRGSGLELLPRGGAELLGVHAAIERALDPSPSTPGMEECPSVPWLTTVRTEWHDALSLNYAVRPEALAALLPAPLEPEIFHGSAWVQVLCSRLREMRPQGVPALFGVDFHQVSYRAAVRYTGKHGVRRGGYFVRSETDHAVMRAVGNALVEFKFHDFEAARVSLSKEGSRLTFVSSPEGPLAETRVVLDVSPGQVAPPTSPWVSPPDLRAALVECYDAFGVDPGGYVYVLTIDRDPWREVFARPLSVSVPWMERGPLAGARLDSALHIPLPCRYRWRPLRRERLG
;
A
#
# COMPACT_ATOMS: atom_id res chain seq x y z
N MET A 1 -25.62 -4.80 -16.55
CA MET A 1 -24.82 -5.50 -15.54
C MET A 1 -24.90 -6.98 -15.86
N SER A 2 -23.81 -7.61 -16.31
CA SER A 2 -23.80 -9.07 -16.45
C SER A 2 -23.88 -9.66 -15.04
N SER A 3 -24.84 -10.55 -14.78
CA SER A 3 -24.83 -11.35 -13.56
C SER A 3 -23.51 -12.12 -13.49
N ALA A 4 -22.89 -12.18 -12.31
CA ALA A 4 -21.72 -13.03 -12.12
C ALA A 4 -22.11 -14.48 -12.47
N PRO A 5 -21.27 -15.23 -13.19
CA PRO A 5 -21.56 -16.63 -13.49
C PRO A 5 -21.68 -17.43 -12.17
N PRO A 6 -22.54 -18.47 -12.13
CA PRO A 6 -22.65 -19.35 -10.97
C PRO A 6 -21.29 -19.91 -10.52
N LEU A 7 -21.13 -20.12 -9.21
CA LEU A 7 -19.89 -20.64 -8.61
C LEU A 7 -19.42 -21.94 -9.29
N ALA A 8 -20.34 -22.84 -9.61
CA ALA A 8 -20.04 -24.11 -10.29
C ALA A 8 -19.41 -23.89 -11.67
N GLU A 9 -19.89 -22.92 -12.45
CA GLU A 9 -19.32 -22.62 -13.77
C GLU A 9 -17.90 -22.04 -13.67
N ILE A 10 -17.66 -21.16 -12.70
CA ILE A 10 -16.31 -20.63 -12.43
C ILE A 10 -15.37 -21.76 -12.02
N ALA A 11 -15.83 -22.68 -11.19
CA ALA A 11 -15.05 -23.81 -10.72
C ALA A 11 -14.70 -24.78 -11.86
N VAL A 12 -15.66 -25.10 -12.74
CA VAL A 12 -15.43 -25.92 -13.94
C VAL A 12 -14.37 -25.27 -14.85
N LEU A 13 -14.53 -23.98 -15.16
CA LEU A 13 -13.57 -23.25 -16.00
C LEU A 13 -12.18 -23.23 -15.37
N GLY A 14 -12.08 -23.00 -14.06
CA GLY A 14 -10.82 -23.00 -13.32
C GLY A 14 -10.13 -24.37 -13.33
N ALA A 15 -10.88 -25.45 -13.09
CA ALA A 15 -10.35 -26.82 -13.08
C ALA A 15 -9.80 -27.21 -14.46
N LEU A 16 -10.53 -26.91 -15.54
CA LEU A 16 -10.09 -27.21 -16.91
C LEU A 16 -8.93 -26.30 -17.36
N ALA A 17 -8.87 -25.05 -16.89
CA ALA A 17 -7.73 -24.17 -17.14
C ALA A 17 -6.44 -24.67 -16.45
N ALA A 18 -6.57 -25.32 -15.29
CA ALA A 18 -5.47 -25.92 -14.55
C ALA A 18 -5.04 -27.30 -15.08
N ALA A 19 -5.80 -27.89 -16.01
CA ALA A 19 -5.57 -29.21 -16.59
C ALA A 19 -5.32 -29.12 -18.11
N PRO A 20 -4.07 -28.91 -18.57
CA PRO A 20 -3.75 -28.69 -19.98
C PRO A 20 -4.13 -29.84 -20.92
N SER A 21 -4.25 -31.05 -20.38
CA SER A 21 -4.68 -32.26 -21.11
C SER A 21 -6.20 -32.44 -21.16
N GLY A 22 -6.98 -31.53 -20.56
CA GLY A 22 -8.40 -31.74 -20.27
C GLY A 22 -8.62 -32.63 -19.06
N LEU A 23 -9.88 -32.74 -18.65
CA LEU A 23 -10.36 -33.66 -17.60
C LEU A 23 -11.55 -34.44 -18.15
N ASP A 24 -11.69 -35.71 -17.79
CA ASP A 24 -12.97 -36.38 -17.99
C ASP A 24 -14.01 -35.93 -16.94
N ALA A 25 -15.28 -36.31 -17.15
CA ALA A 25 -16.36 -35.89 -16.28
C ALA A 25 -16.21 -36.38 -14.82
N ASN A 26 -15.66 -37.57 -14.60
CA ASN A 26 -15.49 -38.12 -13.26
C ASN A 26 -14.33 -37.46 -12.53
N GLU A 27 -13.21 -37.24 -13.24
CA GLU A 27 -12.06 -36.49 -12.74
C GLU A 27 -12.48 -35.07 -12.36
N LEU A 28 -13.24 -34.40 -13.23
CA LEU A 28 -13.74 -33.06 -12.98
C LEU A 28 -14.65 -33.02 -11.75
N VAL A 29 -15.63 -33.93 -11.65
CA VAL A 29 -16.51 -34.02 -10.47
C VAL A 29 -15.70 -34.26 -9.19
N SER A 30 -14.68 -35.11 -9.24
CA SER A 30 -13.80 -35.37 -8.09
C SER A 30 -13.02 -34.12 -7.68
N VAL A 31 -12.43 -33.39 -8.63
CA VAL A 31 -11.70 -32.13 -8.36
C VAL A 31 -12.63 -31.07 -7.78
N LEU A 32 -13.87 -31.02 -8.27
CA LEU A 32 -14.85 -30.03 -7.85
C LEU A 32 -15.48 -30.34 -6.48
N ALA A 33 -15.54 -31.61 -6.09
CA ALA A 33 -16.00 -32.02 -4.76
C ALA A 33 -15.10 -31.44 -3.65
N ASP A 34 -13.79 -31.34 -3.88
CA ASP A 34 -12.82 -30.77 -2.92
C ASP A 34 -13.08 -29.28 -2.63
N VAL A 35 -13.74 -28.57 -3.55
CA VAL A 35 -14.14 -27.16 -3.40
C VAL A 35 -15.63 -26.99 -3.10
N GLY A 36 -16.32 -28.09 -2.75
CA GLY A 36 -17.71 -28.08 -2.30
C GLY A 36 -18.75 -27.95 -3.41
N VAL A 37 -18.40 -28.22 -4.66
CA VAL A 37 -19.34 -28.25 -5.79
C VAL A 37 -19.84 -29.69 -5.98
N GLY A 38 -21.16 -29.88 -5.90
CA GLY A 38 -21.79 -31.20 -6.05
C GLY A 38 -21.71 -31.73 -7.49
N ALA A 39 -21.81 -33.05 -7.65
CA ALA A 39 -21.74 -33.69 -8.96
C ALA A 39 -22.82 -33.21 -9.94
N GLU A 40 -24.05 -33.03 -9.45
CA GLU A 40 -25.17 -32.54 -10.27
C GLU A 40 -24.94 -31.10 -10.75
N ASP A 41 -24.47 -30.22 -9.85
CA ASP A 41 -24.13 -28.83 -10.18
C ASP A 41 -22.97 -28.74 -11.17
N ALA A 42 -21.95 -29.58 -11.00
CA ALA A 42 -20.80 -29.65 -11.90
C ALA A 42 -21.22 -30.06 -13.33
N LEU A 43 -22.04 -31.11 -13.45
CA LEU A 43 -22.53 -31.58 -14.75
C LEU A 43 -23.46 -30.54 -15.41
N SER A 44 -24.37 -29.94 -14.64
CA SER A 44 -25.24 -28.87 -15.15
C SER A 44 -24.44 -27.65 -15.62
N ALA A 45 -23.39 -27.28 -14.89
CA ALA A 45 -22.48 -26.21 -15.28
C ALA A 45 -21.71 -26.57 -16.58
N CYS A 46 -21.26 -27.81 -16.74
CA CYS A 46 -20.64 -28.28 -17.99
C CYS A 46 -21.60 -28.15 -19.17
N GLU A 47 -22.84 -28.59 -19.03
CA GLU A 47 -23.87 -28.49 -20.09
C GLU A 47 -24.11 -27.02 -20.48
N ALA A 48 -24.26 -26.14 -19.50
CA ALA A 48 -24.44 -24.70 -19.73
C ALA A 48 -23.23 -24.09 -20.46
N LEU A 49 -22.01 -24.44 -20.04
CA LEU A 49 -20.77 -23.94 -20.63
C LEU A 49 -20.54 -24.49 -22.05
N VAL A 50 -20.90 -25.75 -22.32
CA VAL A 50 -20.89 -26.32 -23.67
C VAL A 50 -21.89 -25.59 -24.57
N ALA A 51 -23.12 -25.35 -24.08
CA ALA A 51 -24.15 -24.62 -24.83
C ALA A 51 -23.70 -23.18 -25.17
N ARG A 52 -22.87 -22.56 -24.32
CA ARG A 52 -22.27 -21.24 -24.59
C ARG A 52 -21.00 -21.30 -25.44
N GLY A 53 -20.53 -22.47 -25.84
CA GLY A 53 -19.28 -22.64 -26.59
C GLY A 53 -18.04 -22.29 -25.78
N CYS A 54 -18.11 -22.42 -24.45
CA CYS A 54 -16.98 -22.22 -23.55
C CYS A 54 -16.16 -23.51 -23.39
N LEU A 55 -16.79 -24.67 -23.58
CA LEU A 55 -16.17 -25.99 -23.52
C LEU A 55 -16.50 -26.78 -24.78
N SER A 56 -15.69 -27.79 -25.07
CA SER A 56 -16.01 -28.84 -26.04
C SER A 56 -15.85 -30.22 -25.42
N ILE A 57 -16.63 -31.17 -25.91
CA ILE A 57 -16.55 -32.58 -25.51
C ILE A 57 -15.79 -33.34 -26.60
N ARG A 58 -14.72 -34.05 -26.22
CA ARG A 58 -13.97 -34.97 -27.09
C ARG A 58 -13.86 -36.34 -26.43
N GLY A 59 -14.65 -37.31 -26.91
CA GLY A 59 -14.75 -38.61 -26.25
C GLY A 59 -15.31 -38.44 -24.83
N SER A 60 -14.59 -38.91 -23.82
CA SER A 60 -14.91 -38.68 -22.40
C SER A 60 -14.33 -37.37 -21.84
N GLY A 61 -13.45 -36.69 -22.58
CA GLY A 61 -12.74 -35.50 -22.11
C GLY A 61 -13.48 -34.19 -22.39
N LEU A 62 -13.40 -33.28 -21.43
CA LEU A 62 -13.80 -31.89 -21.54
C LEU A 62 -12.56 -31.03 -21.84
N GLU A 63 -12.65 -30.21 -22.88
CA GLU A 63 -11.60 -29.26 -23.26
C GLU A 63 -12.11 -27.82 -23.13
N LEU A 64 -11.29 -26.96 -22.53
CA LEU A 64 -11.55 -25.52 -22.43
C LEU A 64 -11.34 -24.84 -23.79
N LEU A 65 -12.35 -24.11 -24.27
CA LEU A 65 -12.26 -23.31 -25.50
C LEU A 65 -11.80 -21.88 -25.20
N PRO A 66 -11.27 -21.14 -26.20
CA PRO A 66 -10.83 -19.75 -26.02
C PRO A 66 -11.88 -18.83 -25.40
N ARG A 67 -13.17 -19.04 -25.72
CA ARG A 67 -14.27 -18.29 -25.11
C ARG A 67 -14.42 -18.57 -23.61
N GLY A 68 -14.32 -19.83 -23.19
CA GLY A 68 -14.34 -20.19 -21.77
C GLY A 68 -13.15 -19.61 -21.02
N GLY A 69 -11.97 -19.63 -21.65
CA GLY A 69 -10.78 -18.93 -21.13
C GLY A 69 -11.02 -17.42 -20.97
N ALA A 70 -11.66 -16.77 -21.93
CA ALA A 70 -12.00 -15.34 -21.85
C ALA A 70 -13.04 -15.05 -20.74
N GLU A 71 -14.06 -15.90 -20.56
CA GLU A 71 -15.02 -15.79 -19.45
C GLU A 71 -14.32 -15.93 -18.10
N LEU A 72 -13.43 -16.91 -17.94
CA LEU A 72 -12.63 -17.11 -16.73
C LEU A 72 -11.72 -15.90 -16.44
N LEU A 73 -11.02 -15.39 -17.45
CA LEU A 73 -10.19 -14.19 -17.31
C LEU A 73 -11.02 -12.94 -16.94
N GLY A 74 -12.25 -12.84 -17.45
CA GLY A 74 -13.19 -11.78 -17.08
C GLY A 74 -13.60 -11.84 -15.61
N VAL A 75 -13.89 -13.04 -15.08
CA VAL A 75 -14.17 -13.28 -13.66
C VAL A 75 -12.94 -12.99 -12.81
N HIS A 76 -11.77 -13.51 -13.20
CA HIS A 76 -10.51 -13.24 -12.52
C HIS A 76 -10.24 -11.74 -12.40
N ALA A 77 -10.36 -10.99 -13.50
CA ALA A 77 -10.19 -9.55 -13.48
C ALA A 77 -11.25 -8.83 -12.61
N ALA A 78 -12.46 -9.38 -12.50
CA ALA A 78 -13.49 -8.83 -11.60
C ALA A 78 -13.14 -9.07 -10.12
N ILE A 79 -12.61 -10.25 -9.79
CA ILE A 79 -12.12 -10.58 -8.44
C ILE A 79 -10.91 -9.68 -8.11
N GLU A 80 -9.94 -9.54 -9.02
CA GLU A 80 -8.79 -8.65 -8.81
C GLU A 80 -9.24 -7.20 -8.54
N ARG A 81 -10.21 -6.68 -9.31
CA ARG A 81 -10.78 -5.34 -9.05
C ARG A 81 -11.51 -5.25 -7.72
N ALA A 82 -12.20 -6.31 -7.30
CA ALA A 82 -12.93 -6.33 -6.03
C ALA A 82 -12.01 -6.42 -4.82
N LEU A 83 -10.84 -7.06 -4.98
CA LEU A 83 -9.81 -7.20 -3.95
C LEU A 83 -8.77 -6.07 -3.98
N ASP A 84 -8.76 -5.22 -5.01
CA ASP A 84 -7.87 -4.07 -5.08
C ASP A 84 -8.18 -3.10 -3.92
N PRO A 85 -7.22 -2.83 -3.01
CA PRO A 85 -7.44 -1.90 -1.90
C PRO A 85 -7.58 -0.44 -2.37
N SER A 86 -7.22 -0.13 -3.63
CA SER A 86 -7.30 1.21 -4.21
C SER A 86 -7.68 1.17 -5.70
N PRO A 87 -8.91 0.74 -6.03
CA PRO A 87 -9.35 0.67 -7.41
C PRO A 87 -9.41 2.05 -8.05
N SER A 88 -9.16 2.10 -9.36
CA SER A 88 -9.41 3.31 -10.15
C SER A 88 -10.92 3.53 -10.22
N THR A 89 -11.37 4.74 -9.89
CA THR A 89 -12.77 5.12 -10.03
C THR A 89 -13.03 5.76 -11.40
N PRO A 90 -14.27 5.73 -11.91
CA PRO A 90 -14.63 6.49 -13.11
C PRO A 90 -14.18 7.96 -12.99
N GLY A 91 -13.73 8.56 -14.09
CA GLY A 91 -13.26 9.95 -14.09
C GLY A 91 -11.85 10.18 -13.52
N MET A 92 -11.18 9.15 -12.99
CA MET A 92 -9.75 9.23 -12.74
C MET A 92 -8.97 9.16 -14.06
N GLU A 93 -8.04 10.09 -14.24
CA GLU A 93 -7.13 10.12 -15.37
C GLU A 93 -5.76 9.62 -14.91
N GLU A 94 -5.14 8.73 -15.69
CA GLU A 94 -3.70 8.51 -15.54
C GLU A 94 -2.96 9.77 -16.00
N CYS A 95 -2.12 10.31 -15.12
CA CYS A 95 -1.44 11.57 -15.34
C CYS A 95 0.05 11.52 -14.95
N PRO A 96 0.84 10.57 -15.47
CA PRO A 96 2.27 10.68 -15.25
C PRO A 96 2.81 11.87 -16.05
N SER A 97 3.36 12.89 -15.38
CA SER A 97 4.11 13.96 -16.08
C SER A 97 5.28 13.38 -16.88
N VAL A 98 5.88 12.30 -16.36
CA VAL A 98 6.82 11.45 -17.11
C VAL A 98 6.56 9.97 -16.76
N PRO A 99 6.01 9.15 -17.69
CA PRO A 99 5.55 7.78 -17.43
C PRO A 99 6.59 6.87 -16.76
N TRP A 100 7.86 6.99 -17.16
CA TRP A 100 8.94 6.17 -16.64
C TRP A 100 9.47 6.67 -15.28
N LEU A 101 9.41 7.97 -14.99
CA LEU A 101 9.90 8.51 -13.70
C LEU A 101 8.92 8.28 -12.54
N THR A 102 7.62 8.21 -12.82
CA THR A 102 6.56 8.12 -11.81
C THR A 102 6.17 6.69 -11.46
N THR A 103 6.61 5.71 -12.25
CA THR A 103 6.44 4.29 -11.96
C THR A 103 7.74 3.72 -11.42
N VAL A 104 7.87 3.68 -10.10
CA VAL A 104 9.12 3.31 -9.41
C VAL A 104 9.02 1.91 -8.80
N ARG A 105 10.15 1.20 -8.72
CA ARG A 105 10.38 0.00 -7.91
C ARG A 105 11.51 0.25 -6.93
N THR A 106 11.38 -0.28 -5.72
CA THR A 106 12.38 -0.16 -4.66
C THR A 106 12.09 -1.16 -3.54
N GLU A 107 13.05 -1.38 -2.65
CA GLU A 107 12.92 -2.19 -1.44
C GLU A 107 13.10 -1.35 -0.19
N TRP A 108 12.40 -1.71 0.89
CA TRP A 108 12.35 -0.95 2.14
C TRP A 108 13.09 -1.79 3.14
N HIS A 109 14.21 -1.29 3.62
CA HIS A 109 15.09 -2.03 4.52
C HIS A 109 15.19 -1.30 5.84
N ASP A 110 15.34 -2.09 6.90
CA ASP A 110 15.61 -1.65 8.28
C ASP A 110 14.72 -0.46 8.70
N ALA A 111 13.41 -0.59 8.47
CA ALA A 111 12.49 0.51 8.67
C ALA A 111 11.91 0.53 10.10
N LEU A 112 11.62 1.73 10.59
CA LEU A 112 10.88 1.95 11.82
C LEU A 112 9.77 2.96 11.60
N SER A 113 8.69 2.81 12.37
CA SER A 113 7.56 3.74 12.39
C SER A 113 7.30 4.19 13.81
N LEU A 114 7.42 5.49 14.06
CA LEU A 114 6.95 6.11 15.30
C LEU A 114 5.55 6.66 15.05
N ASN A 115 4.56 6.12 15.73
CA ASN A 115 3.16 6.51 15.54
C ASN A 115 2.81 7.55 16.61
N TYR A 116 2.47 8.76 16.18
CA TYR A 116 2.05 9.85 17.05
C TYR A 116 0.55 10.06 16.96
N ALA A 117 -0.10 10.10 18.12
CA ALA A 117 -1.44 10.62 18.26
C ALA A 117 -1.36 12.16 18.31
N VAL A 118 -2.15 12.83 17.47
CA VAL A 118 -2.19 14.29 17.36
C VAL A 118 -3.63 14.81 17.42
N ARG A 119 -3.79 16.09 17.77
CA ARG A 119 -5.10 16.74 17.76
C ARG A 119 -5.63 16.83 16.32
N PRO A 120 -6.88 16.40 16.06
CA PRO A 120 -7.49 16.47 14.72
C PRO A 120 -7.41 17.86 14.09
N GLU A 121 -7.69 18.91 14.87
CA GLU A 121 -7.74 20.29 14.37
C GLU A 121 -6.35 20.81 13.99
N ALA A 122 -5.32 20.37 14.73
CA ALA A 122 -3.94 20.74 14.43
C ALA A 122 -3.45 20.08 13.13
N LEU A 123 -3.81 18.81 12.89
CA LEU A 123 -3.49 18.16 11.61
C LEU A 123 -4.30 18.75 10.46
N ALA A 124 -5.60 19.00 10.65
CA ALA A 124 -6.46 19.59 9.62
C ALA A 124 -5.90 20.92 9.08
N ALA A 125 -5.34 21.75 9.96
CA ALA A 125 -4.71 23.03 9.58
C ALA A 125 -3.46 22.88 8.68
N LEU A 126 -2.86 21.69 8.61
CA LEU A 126 -1.73 21.39 7.73
C LEU A 126 -2.13 20.74 6.41
N LEU A 127 -3.37 20.25 6.31
CA LEU A 127 -3.82 19.52 5.14
C LEU A 127 -4.42 20.49 4.11
N PRO A 128 -4.05 20.36 2.83
CA PRO A 128 -4.76 21.07 1.78
C PRO A 128 -6.17 20.50 1.64
N ALA A 129 -7.19 21.37 1.54
CA ALA A 129 -8.53 20.94 1.18
C ALA A 129 -8.50 20.20 -0.18
N PRO A 130 -9.23 19.09 -0.37
CA PRO A 130 -10.28 18.54 0.50
C PRO A 130 -9.80 17.40 1.42
N LEU A 131 -8.50 17.29 1.71
CA LEU A 131 -8.01 16.23 2.60
C LEU A 131 -8.45 16.50 4.05
N GLU A 132 -9.02 15.48 4.68
CA GLU A 132 -9.42 15.52 6.08
C GLU A 132 -8.56 14.55 6.89
N PRO A 133 -8.23 14.87 8.16
CA PRO A 133 -7.63 13.90 9.07
C PRO A 133 -8.49 12.65 9.19
N GLU A 134 -7.87 11.48 9.13
CA GLU A 134 -8.54 10.26 9.51
C GLU A 134 -8.47 10.06 11.02
N ILE A 135 -9.63 9.83 11.64
CA ILE A 135 -9.77 9.80 13.10
C ILE A 135 -9.94 8.37 13.58
N PHE A 136 -9.00 7.94 14.43
CA PHE A 136 -9.09 6.67 15.15
C PHE A 136 -8.92 6.91 16.64
N HIS A 137 -9.75 6.26 17.46
CA HIS A 137 -9.74 6.41 18.92
C HIS A 137 -9.78 7.88 19.37
N GLY A 138 -10.53 8.72 18.66
CA GLY A 138 -10.67 10.15 18.96
C GLY A 138 -9.45 11.02 18.62
N SER A 139 -8.40 10.46 18.02
CA SER A 139 -7.18 11.18 17.63
C SER A 139 -6.96 11.10 16.13
N ALA A 140 -6.26 12.09 15.58
CA ALA A 140 -5.61 11.96 14.28
C ALA A 140 -4.21 11.37 14.46
N TRP A 141 -3.61 10.87 13.37
CA TRP A 141 -2.38 10.08 13.45
C TRP A 141 -1.34 10.52 12.43
N VAL A 142 -0.10 10.67 12.89
CA VAL A 142 1.07 10.94 12.05
C VAL A 142 2.15 9.92 12.36
N GLN A 143 2.68 9.28 11.32
CA GLN A 143 3.75 8.31 11.40
C GLN A 143 5.05 8.96 10.97
N VAL A 144 6.06 8.93 11.84
CA VAL A 144 7.44 9.26 11.50
C VAL A 144 8.12 7.97 11.08
N LEU A 145 8.25 7.79 9.77
CA LEU A 145 8.79 6.60 9.14
C LEU A 145 10.26 6.86 8.78
N CYS A 146 11.16 6.17 9.47
CA CYS A 146 12.60 6.29 9.25
C CYS A 146 13.09 5.01 8.61
N SER A 147 13.84 5.11 7.51
CA SER A 147 14.11 3.92 6.72
C SER A 147 15.23 4.05 5.71
N ARG A 148 15.65 2.90 5.18
CA ARG A 148 16.55 2.80 4.03
C ARG A 148 15.77 2.31 2.81
N LEU A 149 15.81 3.07 1.73
CA LEU A 149 15.30 2.66 0.42
C LEU A 149 16.46 2.09 -0.38
N ARG A 150 16.24 0.95 -1.04
CA ARG A 150 17.23 0.20 -1.80
C ARG A 150 16.80 0.02 -3.24
N GLU A 151 17.76 0.20 -4.13
CA GLU A 151 17.63 0.02 -5.57
C GLU A 151 16.49 0.83 -6.21
N MET A 152 16.21 2.03 -5.70
CA MET A 152 15.12 2.85 -6.20
C MET A 152 15.35 3.27 -7.64
N ARG A 153 14.41 2.90 -8.52
CA ARG A 153 14.53 3.07 -9.97
C ARG A 153 13.18 3.04 -10.69
N PRO A 154 13.08 3.64 -11.88
CA PRO A 154 11.98 3.40 -12.81
C PRO A 154 11.70 1.91 -13.08
N GLN A 155 10.44 1.56 -13.32
CA GLN A 155 10.06 0.22 -13.76
C GLN A 155 10.71 -0.09 -15.13
N GLY A 156 11.26 -1.30 -15.25
CA GLY A 156 12.01 -1.74 -16.43
C GLY A 156 13.50 -1.42 -16.41
N VAL A 157 13.96 -0.56 -15.47
CA VAL A 157 15.40 -0.30 -15.29
C VAL A 157 16.05 -1.42 -14.45
N PRO A 158 17.22 -1.96 -14.84
CA PRO A 158 17.95 -2.95 -14.06
C PRO A 158 18.33 -2.47 -12.66
N ALA A 159 18.38 -3.40 -11.70
CA ALA A 159 18.73 -3.11 -10.29
C ALA A 159 20.08 -2.42 -10.11
N LEU A 160 21.03 -2.70 -11.00
CA LEU A 160 22.37 -2.10 -11.00
C LEU A 160 22.37 -0.56 -11.09
N PHE A 161 21.32 0.03 -11.68
CA PHE A 161 21.16 1.49 -11.80
C PHE A 161 20.23 2.09 -10.73
N GLY A 162 19.83 1.29 -9.75
CA GLY A 162 19.04 1.76 -8.63
C GLY A 162 19.84 2.61 -7.66
N VAL A 163 19.15 3.51 -6.98
CA VAL A 163 19.73 4.40 -5.98
C VAL A 163 19.36 3.92 -4.59
N ASP A 164 20.34 3.88 -3.70
CA ASP A 164 20.16 3.59 -2.28
C ASP A 164 20.26 4.88 -1.49
N PHE A 165 19.34 5.07 -0.55
CA PHE A 165 19.34 6.26 0.30
C PHE A 165 18.52 6.05 1.56
N HIS A 166 18.68 6.93 2.53
CA HIS A 166 17.81 6.97 3.69
C HIS A 166 16.77 8.08 3.55
N GLN A 167 15.60 7.81 4.13
CA GLN A 167 14.49 8.74 4.14
C GLN A 167 13.82 8.76 5.52
N VAL A 168 13.43 9.96 5.92
CA VAL A 168 12.41 10.18 6.96
C VAL A 168 11.18 10.76 6.30
N SER A 169 10.02 10.17 6.56
CA SER A 169 8.75 10.74 6.11
C SER A 169 7.78 10.86 7.26
N TYR A 170 7.08 11.99 7.32
CA TYR A 170 6.06 12.30 8.30
C TYR A 170 4.72 12.15 7.58
N ARG A 171 4.14 10.96 7.68
CA ARG A 171 2.94 10.56 6.95
C ARG A 171 1.72 10.68 7.86
N ALA A 172 0.85 11.62 7.56
CA ALA A 172 -0.46 11.75 8.18
C ALA A 172 -1.45 10.75 7.60
N ALA A 173 -2.24 10.08 8.45
CA ALA A 173 -3.39 9.30 8.02
C ALA A 173 -4.54 10.25 7.69
N VAL A 174 -5.02 10.21 6.44
CA VAL A 174 -6.02 11.13 5.92
C VAL A 174 -7.07 10.38 5.11
N ARG A 175 -8.20 11.05 4.91
CA ARG A 175 -9.25 10.62 3.98
C ARG A 175 -9.57 11.72 3.00
N TYR A 176 -10.06 11.31 1.84
CA TYR A 176 -10.57 12.18 0.79
C TYR A 176 -11.94 11.67 0.36
N THR A 177 -12.94 12.55 0.36
CA THR A 177 -14.28 12.24 -0.15
C THR A 177 -14.40 12.79 -1.57
N GLY A 178 -14.22 11.91 -2.56
CA GLY A 178 -14.38 12.23 -3.98
C GLY A 178 -15.78 11.93 -4.49
N LYS A 179 -16.00 12.05 -5.80
CA LYS A 179 -17.32 11.80 -6.43
C LYS A 179 -17.78 10.35 -6.30
N HIS A 180 -16.82 9.44 -6.13
CA HIS A 180 -17.04 8.00 -6.09
C HIS A 180 -16.92 7.40 -4.68
N GLY A 181 -16.89 8.24 -3.64
CA GLY A 181 -16.88 7.83 -2.24
C GLY A 181 -15.63 8.27 -1.49
N VAL A 182 -15.48 7.70 -0.28
CA VAL A 182 -14.36 8.00 0.63
C VAL A 182 -13.17 7.10 0.30
N ARG A 183 -12.01 7.71 0.13
CA ARG A 183 -10.71 7.04 -0.05
C ARG A 183 -9.82 7.35 1.15
N ARG A 184 -9.14 6.33 1.67
CA ARG A 184 -8.19 6.45 2.79
C ARG A 184 -6.77 6.42 2.25
N GLY A 185 -5.85 7.15 2.88
CA GLY A 185 -4.47 7.21 2.42
C GLY A 185 -3.57 8.03 3.33
N GLY A 186 -2.34 8.22 2.88
CA GLY A 186 -1.34 9.07 3.51
C GLY A 186 -1.26 10.43 2.85
N TYR A 187 -1.01 11.47 3.64
CA TYR A 187 -0.48 12.74 3.16
C TYR A 187 0.84 13.01 3.87
N PHE A 188 1.88 13.34 3.12
CA PHE A 188 3.18 13.64 3.71
C PHE A 188 3.18 15.12 4.10
N VAL A 189 3.34 15.40 5.40
CA VAL A 189 3.41 16.77 5.93
C VAL A 189 4.86 17.27 6.01
N ARG A 190 5.82 16.34 5.93
CA ARG A 190 7.26 16.60 5.92
C ARG A 190 8.03 15.37 5.41
N SER A 191 9.15 15.59 4.72
CA SER A 191 10.08 14.55 4.29
C SER A 191 11.53 15.04 4.34
N GLU A 192 12.45 14.11 4.64
CA GLU A 192 13.89 14.35 4.69
C GLU A 192 14.61 13.20 3.96
N THR A 193 15.73 13.51 3.30
CA THR A 193 16.58 12.49 2.66
C THR A 193 18.06 12.88 2.66
N ASP A 194 18.94 11.89 2.67
CA ASP A 194 20.39 12.06 2.54
C ASP A 194 20.89 12.07 1.08
N HIS A 195 19.99 11.94 0.09
CA HIS A 195 20.37 11.84 -1.32
C HIS A 195 19.93 13.06 -2.14
N ALA A 196 20.90 13.87 -2.57
CA ALA A 196 20.69 15.14 -3.27
C ALA A 196 19.84 15.01 -4.55
N VAL A 197 20.05 13.95 -5.36
CA VAL A 197 19.26 13.73 -6.57
C VAL A 197 17.80 13.39 -6.25
N MET A 198 17.55 12.56 -5.22
CA MET A 198 16.20 12.17 -4.85
C MET A 198 15.44 13.36 -4.25
N ARG A 199 16.13 14.21 -3.47
CA ARG A 199 15.61 15.51 -3.04
C ARG A 199 15.21 16.37 -4.24
N ALA A 200 16.09 16.51 -5.23
CA ALA A 200 15.81 17.32 -6.42
C ALA A 200 14.63 16.77 -7.23
N VAL A 201 14.55 15.46 -7.44
CA VAL A 201 13.45 14.80 -8.15
C VAL A 201 12.12 14.98 -7.40
N GLY A 202 12.10 14.72 -6.08
CA GLY A 202 10.92 14.90 -5.24
C GLY A 202 10.39 16.34 -5.26
N ASN A 203 11.29 17.33 -5.27
CA ASN A 203 10.91 18.75 -5.29
C ASN A 203 10.61 19.27 -6.70
N ALA A 204 11.03 18.58 -7.77
CA ALA A 204 10.79 19.04 -9.15
C ALA A 204 9.40 18.63 -9.67
N LEU A 205 8.94 17.44 -9.30
CA LEU A 205 7.68 16.86 -9.78
C LEU A 205 6.49 17.51 -9.08
N VAL A 206 5.64 18.20 -9.85
CA VAL A 206 4.44 18.90 -9.34
C VAL A 206 3.52 17.96 -8.57
N GLU A 207 3.51 16.69 -8.96
CA GLU A 207 2.72 15.64 -8.36
C GLU A 207 3.26 15.12 -7.02
N PHE A 208 4.44 15.60 -6.61
CA PHE A 208 5.04 15.35 -5.30
C PHE A 208 5.33 16.65 -4.53
N LYS A 209 5.03 17.82 -5.10
CA LYS A 209 5.16 19.14 -4.47
C LYS A 209 4.04 19.41 -3.44
N PHE A 210 3.90 18.50 -2.49
CA PHE A 210 3.01 18.68 -1.34
C PHE A 210 3.71 19.50 -0.25
N HIS A 211 5.03 19.31 -0.14
CA HIS A 211 5.96 20.01 0.74
C HIS A 211 7.38 19.82 0.20
N ASP A 212 8.32 20.69 0.60
CA ASP A 212 9.72 20.55 0.19
C ASP A 212 10.38 19.37 0.93
N PHE A 213 11.02 18.47 0.18
CA PHE A 213 11.97 17.51 0.71
C PHE A 213 13.23 18.24 1.16
N GLU A 214 13.55 18.08 2.44
CA GLU A 214 14.74 18.66 3.05
C GLU A 214 15.92 17.70 2.95
N ALA A 215 17.13 18.26 2.86
CA ALA A 215 18.34 17.47 3.02
C ALA A 215 18.61 17.23 4.50
N ALA A 216 18.98 15.99 4.82
CA ALA A 216 19.42 15.61 6.15
C ALA A 216 20.56 14.61 6.05
N ARG A 217 21.47 14.65 7.03
CA ARG A 217 22.40 13.53 7.24
C ARG A 217 21.66 12.47 8.04
N VAL A 218 21.57 11.27 7.49
CA VAL A 218 20.81 10.18 8.11
C VAL A 218 21.73 9.01 8.40
N SER A 219 21.58 8.41 9.58
CA SER A 219 22.30 7.21 9.98
C SER A 219 21.35 6.24 10.68
N LEU A 220 21.50 4.97 10.34
CA LEU A 220 20.83 3.86 11.00
C LEU A 220 21.87 2.82 11.37
N SER A 221 21.85 2.40 12.64
CA SER A 221 22.77 1.39 13.16
C SER A 221 22.03 0.44 14.11
N LYS A 222 22.44 -0.83 14.12
CA LYS A 222 21.88 -1.86 14.99
C LYS A 222 23.01 -2.56 15.74
N GLU A 223 22.94 -2.55 17.05
CA GLU A 223 23.88 -3.24 17.94
C GLU A 223 23.08 -4.18 18.87
N GLY A 224 23.17 -5.49 18.61
CA GLY A 224 22.31 -6.47 19.28
C GLY A 224 20.82 -6.16 19.04
N SER A 225 20.07 -5.95 20.12
CA SER A 225 18.66 -5.55 20.05
C SER A 225 18.44 -4.03 20.02
N ARG A 226 19.50 -3.21 20.12
CA ARG A 226 19.38 -1.76 20.08
C ARG A 226 19.46 -1.27 18.64
N LEU A 227 18.37 -0.67 18.16
CA LEU A 227 18.31 0.03 16.88
C LEU A 227 18.39 1.53 17.12
N THR A 228 19.34 2.21 16.49
CA THR A 228 19.55 3.66 16.61
C THR A 228 19.42 4.33 15.25
N PHE A 229 18.49 5.27 15.15
CA PHE A 229 18.30 6.13 14.00
C PHE A 229 18.55 7.59 14.37
N VAL A 230 19.27 8.29 13.49
CA VAL A 230 19.58 9.71 13.63
C VAL A 230 19.34 10.40 12.30
N SER A 231 18.58 11.51 12.33
CA SER A 231 18.44 12.44 11.19
C SER A 231 18.79 13.85 11.64
N SER A 232 19.83 14.42 11.04
CA SER A 232 20.29 15.78 11.29
C SER A 232 19.97 16.64 10.05
N PRO A 233 18.83 17.36 10.01
CA PRO A 233 18.47 18.21 8.87
C PRO A 233 19.44 19.39 8.72
N GLU A 234 19.61 19.89 7.49
CA GLU A 234 20.46 21.07 7.23
C GLU A 234 19.82 22.39 7.73
N GLY A 235 18.52 22.38 7.99
CA GLY A 235 17.75 23.55 8.45
C GLY A 235 17.87 23.86 9.94
N PRO A 236 17.02 24.77 10.46
CA PRO A 236 17.08 25.23 11.87
C PRO A 236 16.55 24.22 12.89
N LEU A 237 16.00 23.08 12.43
CA LEU A 237 15.46 22.05 13.30
C LEU A 237 16.60 21.28 13.98
N ALA A 238 16.39 20.94 15.24
CA ALA A 238 17.30 20.06 15.96
C ALA A 238 17.25 18.63 15.41
N GLU A 239 18.29 17.86 15.72
CA GLU A 239 18.43 16.46 15.33
C GLU A 239 17.28 15.59 15.86
N THR A 240 16.75 14.75 14.97
CA THR A 240 15.86 13.64 15.35
C THR A 240 16.72 12.46 15.76
N ARG A 241 16.49 11.94 16.98
CA ARG A 241 17.22 10.79 17.53
C ARG A 241 16.25 9.77 18.09
N VAL A 242 16.35 8.54 17.60
CA VAL A 242 15.45 7.45 17.95
C VAL A 242 16.30 6.24 18.32
N VAL A 243 16.12 5.73 19.54
CA VAL A 243 16.75 4.52 20.04
C VAL A 243 15.65 3.58 20.49
N LEU A 244 15.55 2.43 19.85
CA LEU A 244 14.54 1.40 20.11
C LEU A 244 15.21 0.10 20.56
N ASP A 245 14.54 -0.62 21.46
CA ASP A 245 14.78 -2.04 21.70
C ASP A 245 13.86 -2.86 20.80
N VAL A 246 14.46 -3.61 19.88
CA VAL A 246 13.79 -4.44 18.87
C VAL A 246 13.88 -5.94 19.19
N SER A 247 14.08 -6.29 20.46
CA SER A 247 14.05 -7.70 20.90
C SER A 247 12.69 -8.34 20.58
N PRO A 248 12.61 -9.62 20.18
CA PRO A 248 11.34 -10.27 19.89
C PRO A 248 10.35 -10.21 21.06
N GLY A 249 9.04 -10.19 20.74
CA GLY A 249 7.98 -10.26 21.74
C GLY A 249 7.67 -8.95 22.47
N GLN A 250 8.15 -7.79 21.98
CA GLN A 250 7.63 -6.51 22.47
C GLN A 250 6.13 -6.40 22.16
N VAL A 251 5.43 -5.67 23.02
CA VAL A 251 3.99 -5.41 22.91
C VAL A 251 3.74 -3.91 22.83
N ALA A 252 2.51 -3.54 22.47
CA ALA A 252 2.09 -2.14 22.52
C ALA A 252 2.29 -1.56 23.93
N PRO A 253 2.68 -0.28 24.06
CA PRO A 253 2.70 0.38 25.36
C PRO A 253 1.31 0.35 26.01
N PRO A 254 1.19 0.22 27.35
CA PRO A 254 -0.12 0.18 28.03
C PRO A 254 -1.01 1.41 27.80
N THR A 255 -0.41 2.52 27.37
CA THR A 255 -1.09 3.79 27.04
C THR A 255 -1.62 3.85 25.61
N SER A 256 -1.26 2.88 24.77
CA SER A 256 -1.68 2.81 23.37
C SER A 256 -3.12 2.32 23.29
N PRO A 257 -3.98 2.94 22.45
CA PRO A 257 -5.33 2.44 22.21
C PRO A 257 -5.35 1.20 21.31
N TRP A 258 -4.21 0.85 20.70
CA TRP A 258 -4.07 -0.30 19.81
C TRP A 258 -3.81 -1.56 20.63
N VAL A 259 -4.80 -2.46 20.67
CA VAL A 259 -4.74 -3.69 21.47
C VAL A 259 -3.83 -4.74 20.81
N SER A 260 -3.70 -4.72 19.48
CA SER A 260 -2.90 -5.67 18.72
C SER A 260 -2.25 -5.04 17.48
N PRO A 261 -1.17 -5.64 16.93
CA PRO A 261 -0.60 -5.19 15.65
C PRO A 261 -1.62 -5.18 14.50
N PRO A 262 -2.51 -6.19 14.32
CA PRO A 262 -3.57 -6.12 13.31
C PRO A 262 -4.48 -4.89 13.41
N ASP A 263 -4.87 -4.48 14.62
CA ASP A 263 -5.75 -3.31 14.81
C ASP A 263 -5.06 -2.02 14.35
N LEU A 264 -3.79 -1.84 14.76
CA LEU A 264 -2.96 -0.72 14.30
C LEU A 264 -2.75 -0.79 12.79
N ARG A 265 -2.49 -1.99 12.25
CA ARG A 265 -2.17 -2.20 10.83
C ARG A 265 -3.33 -1.73 9.95
N ALA A 266 -4.55 -2.14 10.25
CA ALA A 266 -5.73 -1.74 9.47
C ALA A 266 -5.95 -0.22 9.45
N ALA A 267 -5.63 0.45 10.56
CA ALA A 267 -5.78 1.90 10.69
C ALA A 267 -4.63 2.69 10.05
N LEU A 268 -3.37 2.32 10.32
CA LEU A 268 -2.21 3.16 10.02
C LEU A 268 -1.23 2.56 9.01
N VAL A 269 -1.31 1.26 8.68
CA VAL A 269 -0.35 0.59 7.79
C VAL A 269 -0.98 0.24 6.44
N GLU A 270 -2.22 -0.26 6.43
CA GLU A 270 -3.00 -0.55 5.21
C GLU A 270 -3.59 0.72 4.56
N CYS A 271 -2.73 1.72 4.42
CA CYS A 271 -2.95 2.93 3.62
C CYS A 271 -2.07 2.82 2.38
N TYR A 272 -2.66 2.35 1.27
CA TYR A 272 -1.95 2.10 0.01
C TYR A 272 -1.86 3.32 -0.90
N ASP A 273 -2.67 4.34 -0.65
CA ASP A 273 -2.62 5.60 -1.38
C ASP A 273 -1.82 6.65 -0.64
N ALA A 274 -1.04 7.41 -1.38
CA ALA A 274 -0.55 8.72 -0.99
C ALA A 274 -1.28 9.78 -1.83
N PHE A 275 -1.84 10.78 -1.17
CA PHE A 275 -2.52 11.87 -1.82
C PHE A 275 -1.60 13.07 -1.98
N GLY A 276 -1.93 13.89 -2.96
CA GLY A 276 -1.94 15.30 -2.64
C GLY A 276 -2.62 16.16 -3.69
N VAL A 277 -2.52 17.46 -3.49
CA VAL A 277 -3.49 18.40 -4.02
C VAL A 277 -2.76 19.52 -4.74
N ASP A 278 -3.17 19.76 -5.98
CA ASP A 278 -2.67 20.87 -6.80
C ASP A 278 -3.63 22.07 -6.72
N PRO A 279 -3.11 23.31 -6.66
CA PRO A 279 -3.91 24.53 -6.75
C PRO A 279 -4.83 24.62 -7.98
N GLY A 280 -4.52 23.93 -9.08
CA GLY A 280 -5.35 23.82 -10.28
C GLY A 280 -6.60 22.92 -10.14
N GLY A 281 -6.88 22.44 -8.93
CA GLY A 281 -8.13 21.76 -8.61
C GLY A 281 -8.10 20.26 -8.87
N TYR A 282 -6.96 19.61 -8.66
CA TYR A 282 -6.81 18.16 -8.78
C TYR A 282 -6.34 17.51 -7.48
N VAL A 283 -6.85 16.31 -7.21
CA VAL A 283 -6.29 15.38 -6.23
C VAL A 283 -5.54 14.30 -6.98
N TYR A 284 -4.25 14.19 -6.70
CA TYR A 284 -3.38 13.13 -7.16
C TYR A 284 -3.42 11.96 -6.20
N VAL A 285 -3.44 10.75 -6.76
CA VAL A 285 -3.49 9.49 -6.04
C VAL A 285 -2.33 8.61 -6.52
N LEU A 286 -1.27 8.57 -5.72
CA LEU A 286 -0.18 7.62 -5.90
C LEU A 286 -0.50 6.35 -5.12
N THR A 287 -0.74 5.25 -5.83
CA THR A 287 -0.99 3.96 -5.20
C THR A 287 0.26 3.11 -5.18
N ILE A 288 0.51 2.49 -4.04
CA ILE A 288 1.70 1.69 -3.77
C ILE A 288 1.28 0.23 -3.62
N ASP A 289 1.67 -0.61 -4.56
CA ASP A 289 1.63 -2.06 -4.38
C ASP A 289 2.84 -2.45 -3.53
N ARG A 290 2.62 -3.20 -2.46
CA ARG A 290 3.72 -3.59 -1.57
C ARG A 290 3.51 -4.94 -0.91
N ASP A 291 4.62 -5.54 -0.50
CA ASP A 291 4.59 -6.66 0.44
C ASP A 291 4.02 -6.22 1.81
N PRO A 292 3.55 -7.16 2.66
CA PRO A 292 3.22 -6.85 4.04
C PRO A 292 4.43 -6.32 4.81
N TRP A 293 4.25 -5.28 5.63
CA TRP A 293 5.34 -4.73 6.45
C TRP A 293 5.86 -5.72 7.50
N ARG A 294 5.05 -6.69 7.93
CA ARG A 294 5.41 -7.65 9.00
C ARG A 294 5.95 -6.91 10.24
N GLU A 295 5.32 -5.79 10.54
CA GLU A 295 5.70 -4.90 11.62
C GLU A 295 5.50 -5.56 12.97
N VAL A 296 6.46 -5.34 13.86
CA VAL A 296 6.41 -5.75 15.27
C VAL A 296 6.57 -4.54 16.15
N PHE A 297 6.00 -4.56 17.35
CA PHE A 297 6.27 -3.50 18.31
C PHE A 297 7.76 -3.45 18.66
N ALA A 298 8.23 -2.24 18.93
CA ALA A 298 9.55 -1.97 19.44
C ALA A 298 9.42 -1.05 20.65
N ARG A 299 10.26 -1.25 21.67
CA ARG A 299 10.18 -0.46 22.89
C ARG A 299 11.07 0.78 22.78
N PRO A 300 10.51 2.00 22.86
CA PRO A 300 11.31 3.21 22.90
C PRO A 300 12.27 3.22 24.10
N LEU A 301 13.56 3.44 23.86
CA LEU A 301 14.57 3.66 24.90
C LEU A 301 14.90 5.15 25.04
N SER A 302 14.99 5.87 23.92
CA SER A 302 15.19 7.31 23.85
C SER A 302 14.65 7.83 22.53
N VAL A 303 13.67 8.72 22.55
CA VAL A 303 13.08 9.29 21.35
C VAL A 303 13.01 10.80 21.50
N SER A 304 13.60 11.51 20.54
CA SER A 304 13.54 12.95 20.38
C SER A 304 13.21 13.24 18.92
N VAL A 305 12.03 13.79 18.67
CA VAL A 305 11.60 14.19 17.32
C VAL A 305 11.17 15.66 17.40
N PRO A 306 12.12 16.61 17.26
CA PRO A 306 11.88 18.03 17.54
C PRO A 306 10.70 18.63 16.78
N TRP A 307 10.46 18.17 15.54
CA TRP A 307 9.33 18.63 14.73
C TRP A 307 7.97 18.21 15.32
N MET A 308 7.86 17.02 15.91
CA MET A 308 6.64 16.59 16.61
C MET A 308 6.49 17.28 17.98
N GLU A 309 7.59 17.59 18.65
CA GLU A 309 7.60 18.19 19.99
C GLU A 309 7.28 19.69 19.97
N ARG A 310 7.87 20.43 19.03
CA ARG A 310 7.87 21.90 19.00
C ARG A 310 7.38 22.50 17.68
N GLY A 311 7.08 21.67 16.69
CA GLY A 311 6.58 22.11 15.39
C GLY A 311 5.07 22.36 15.38
N PRO A 312 4.44 22.37 14.19
CA PRO A 312 3.02 22.68 14.03
C PRO A 312 2.07 21.69 14.73
N LEU A 313 2.55 20.49 15.04
CA LEU A 313 1.82 19.46 15.78
C LEU A 313 2.22 19.38 17.26
N ALA A 314 2.71 20.48 17.84
CA ALA A 314 3.08 20.54 19.24
C ALA A 314 1.96 20.00 20.16
N GLY A 315 2.34 19.20 21.15
CA GLY A 315 1.41 18.40 21.96
C GLY A 315 1.10 17.02 21.38
N ALA A 316 1.73 16.63 20.28
CA ALA A 316 1.72 15.26 19.78
C ALA A 316 2.25 14.29 20.85
N ARG A 317 1.61 13.14 20.99
CA ARG A 317 2.00 12.08 21.93
C ARG A 317 2.53 10.88 21.14
N LEU A 318 3.77 10.48 21.42
CA LEU A 318 4.27 9.20 20.92
C LEU A 318 3.44 8.08 21.54
N ASP A 319 2.74 7.34 20.68
CA ASP A 319 1.81 6.29 21.10
C ASP A 319 2.48 4.91 21.08
N SER A 320 3.13 4.60 19.95
CA SER A 320 3.79 3.32 19.73
C SER A 320 4.97 3.48 18.77
N ALA A 321 5.92 2.56 18.87
CA ALA A 321 7.00 2.41 17.92
C ALA A 321 6.95 1.01 17.33
N LEU A 322 7.20 0.93 16.03
CA LEU A 322 7.23 -0.31 15.26
C LEU A 322 8.59 -0.48 14.62
N HIS A 323 9.03 -1.72 14.51
CA HIS A 323 10.15 -2.14 13.71
C HIS A 323 9.66 -3.04 12.58
N ILE A 324 10.18 -2.81 11.39
CA ILE A 324 9.91 -3.56 10.16
C ILE A 324 11.20 -4.32 9.83
N PRO A 325 11.37 -5.54 10.36
CA PRO A 325 12.65 -6.25 10.34
C PRO A 325 12.99 -6.87 8.99
N LEU A 326 12.01 -7.00 8.10
CA LEU A 326 12.16 -7.70 6.83
C LEU A 326 12.01 -6.71 5.68
N PRO A 327 12.75 -6.92 4.58
CA PRO A 327 12.59 -6.11 3.39
C PRO A 327 11.14 -6.12 2.88
N CYS A 328 10.61 -4.95 2.60
CA CYS A 328 9.32 -4.79 1.94
C CYS A 328 9.56 -4.32 0.51
N ARG A 329 9.14 -5.09 -0.49
CA ARG A 329 9.16 -4.60 -1.88
C ARG A 329 7.97 -3.70 -2.11
N TYR A 330 8.17 -2.62 -2.84
CA TYR A 330 7.06 -1.77 -3.28
C TYR A 330 7.27 -1.26 -4.69
N ARG A 331 6.13 -1.01 -5.31
CA ARG A 331 5.97 -0.53 -6.67
C ARG A 331 4.93 0.56 -6.67
N TRP A 332 5.25 1.66 -7.32
CA TRP A 332 4.27 2.70 -7.60
C TRP A 332 3.45 2.32 -8.83
N ARG A 333 2.13 2.32 -8.71
CA ARG A 333 1.23 2.26 -9.86
C ARG A 333 1.34 3.54 -10.68
N PRO A 334 0.91 3.54 -11.96
CA PRO A 334 0.76 4.79 -12.71
C PRO A 334 0.00 5.81 -11.88
N LEU A 335 0.53 7.03 -11.84
CA LEU A 335 -0.07 8.10 -11.07
C LEU A 335 -1.44 8.46 -11.65
N ARG A 336 -2.43 8.61 -10.78
CA ARG A 336 -3.80 8.97 -11.15
C ARG A 336 -4.16 10.33 -10.58
N ARG A 337 -5.09 11.04 -11.21
CA ARG A 337 -5.72 12.24 -10.64
C ARG A 337 -7.22 12.25 -10.86
N GLU A 338 -7.91 12.94 -9.99
CA GLU A 338 -9.33 13.29 -10.12
C GLU A 338 -9.49 14.80 -9.98
N ARG A 339 -10.39 15.39 -10.77
CA ARG A 339 -10.74 16.81 -10.64
C ARG A 339 -11.61 17.02 -9.38
N LEU A 340 -11.25 18.01 -8.57
CA LEU A 340 -12.11 18.54 -7.53
C LEU A 340 -13.43 19.01 -8.15
N GLY A 341 -14.53 18.58 -7.54
CA GLY A 341 -15.90 18.89 -8.00
C GLY A 341 -16.21 20.38 -7.99
#